data_AF-A0A6N7D143-F1
#
_entry.id   AF-A0A6N7D143-F1
#
_cell.length_a   1.000
_cell.length_b   1.000
_cell.length_c   1.000
_cell.angle_alpha   90.00
_cell.angle_beta   90.00
_cell.angle_gamma   90.00
#
_symmetry.space_group_name_H-M   'P 1'
#
loop_
_entity.id
_entity.type
_entity.pdbx_description
1 polymer ?
#
loop_
_entity_poly.entity_id
_entity_poly.type
_entity_poly.pdbx_seq_one_letter_code
_entity_poly.pdbx_strand_id
1 'polypeptide(L)'
;MHSIPPYPQCYSPCRESASGIYLRHSAARSAQGFALLEALVAIVVFAIGILGLVALQASMTRAQTAAQLRAEAGYLATELTGAMWADIGNIAQYASSSCSSYTRCSDWKAKVTAALPVGTSTVTVDTSTGDVTITIGWALPGGDTHQFVTATSIVAASASS
;
A
#
# COMPACT_ATOMS: atom_id res chain seq x y z
N MET A 1 54.60 1.22 -41.49
CA MET A 1 54.81 0.49 -42.76
C MET A 1 55.67 -0.73 -42.47
N HIS A 2 55.04 -1.88 -42.24
CA HIS A 2 55.70 -3.19 -42.33
C HIS A 2 54.60 -4.19 -42.70
N SER A 3 54.52 -4.46 -44.00
CA SER A 3 53.70 -5.51 -44.59
C SER A 3 54.38 -6.85 -44.34
N ILE A 4 53.64 -7.84 -43.83
CA ILE A 4 54.09 -9.24 -43.75
C ILE A 4 53.02 -10.12 -44.43
N PRO A 5 53.43 -11.07 -45.29
CA PRO A 5 52.64 -11.70 -46.38
C PRO A 5 51.69 -12.84 -45.95
N PRO A 6 50.82 -13.32 -46.86
CA PRO A 6 49.65 -14.14 -46.54
C PRO A 6 49.95 -15.62 -46.25
N TYR A 7 49.08 -16.24 -45.45
CA TYR A 7 49.08 -17.67 -45.16
C TYR A 7 48.84 -18.53 -46.42
N PRO A 8 49.56 -19.65 -46.59
CA PRO A 8 49.34 -20.57 -47.70
C PRO A 8 48.11 -21.46 -47.48
N GLN A 9 47.25 -21.52 -48.50
CA GLN A 9 46.12 -22.43 -48.64
C GLN A 9 46.64 -23.86 -48.87
N CYS A 10 46.45 -24.77 -47.91
CA CYS A 10 46.54 -26.21 -48.16
C CYS A 10 45.20 -26.69 -48.75
N TYR A 11 45.17 -26.84 -50.07
CA TYR A 11 44.14 -27.57 -50.79
C TYR A 11 44.63 -29.00 -51.05
N SER A 12 44.03 -30.00 -50.41
CA SER A 12 43.68 -31.28 -51.06
C SER A 12 42.90 -32.19 -50.11
N PRO A 13 42.02 -33.05 -50.67
CA PRO A 13 41.05 -33.84 -49.90
C PRO A 13 41.56 -35.27 -49.67
N CYS A 14 41.25 -35.84 -48.50
CA CYS A 14 41.21 -37.29 -48.34
C CYS A 14 39.90 -37.69 -47.65
N ARG A 15 39.04 -38.24 -48.51
CA ARG A 15 37.82 -38.98 -48.25
C ARG A 15 38.06 -40.06 -47.19
N GLU A 16 37.35 -40.00 -46.07
CA GLU A 16 37.20 -41.14 -45.17
C GLU A 16 35.73 -41.50 -45.03
N SER A 17 35.39 -42.56 -45.75
CA SER A 17 34.16 -43.32 -45.64
C SER A 17 34.25 -44.19 -44.39
N ALA A 18 33.47 -43.90 -43.36
CA ALA A 18 33.15 -44.89 -42.34
C ALA A 18 31.74 -44.66 -41.80
N SER A 19 30.86 -45.49 -42.32
CA SER A 19 29.53 -45.82 -41.83
C SER A 19 29.48 -46.13 -40.34
N GLY A 20 28.34 -45.80 -39.73
CA GLY A 20 27.96 -46.23 -38.38
C GLY A 20 28.02 -45.07 -37.40
N ILE A 21 26.96 -44.66 -36.73
CA ILE A 21 25.79 -45.42 -36.28
C ILE A 21 24.63 -44.42 -36.26
N TYR A 22 23.61 -44.65 -37.09
CA TYR A 22 22.31 -44.05 -36.84
C TYR A 22 21.76 -44.66 -35.55
N LEU A 23 22.05 -44.05 -34.40
CA LEU A 23 21.29 -44.31 -33.18
C LEU A 23 19.90 -43.69 -33.34
N ARG A 24 19.08 -44.28 -34.22
CA ARG A 24 17.64 -44.18 -34.10
C ARG A 24 17.22 -45.09 -32.95
N HIS A 25 17.45 -44.61 -31.73
CA HIS A 25 16.71 -45.14 -30.58
C HIS A 25 15.30 -44.57 -30.64
N SER A 26 14.43 -45.35 -31.27
CA SER A 26 12.97 -45.21 -31.25
C SER A 26 12.49 -45.37 -29.80
N ALA A 27 12.52 -44.29 -29.03
CA ALA A 27 11.96 -44.23 -27.67
C ALA A 27 11.04 -43.02 -27.53
N ALA A 28 10.04 -42.90 -28.39
CA ALA A 28 9.08 -41.79 -28.33
C ALA A 28 7.63 -42.27 -28.52
N ARG A 29 7.30 -43.50 -28.10
CA ARG A 29 5.92 -44.01 -28.14
C ARG A 29 5.26 -44.17 -26.78
N SER A 30 6.01 -44.18 -25.67
CA SER A 30 5.46 -44.24 -24.30
C SER A 30 5.21 -42.86 -23.66
N ALA A 31 5.75 -41.78 -24.23
CA ALA A 31 5.62 -40.42 -23.69
C ALA A 31 4.25 -39.75 -23.98
N GLN A 32 3.46 -40.27 -24.92
CA GLN A 32 2.24 -39.62 -25.37
C GLN A 32 1.12 -39.61 -24.31
N GLY A 33 1.03 -40.66 -23.48
CA GLY A 33 0.01 -40.76 -22.43
C GLY A 33 0.38 -40.01 -21.14
N PHE A 34 1.67 -39.88 -20.85
CA PHE A 34 2.17 -39.18 -19.67
C PHE A 34 2.15 -37.64 -19.84
N ALA A 35 2.34 -37.14 -21.07
CA ALA A 35 2.30 -35.71 -21.37
C ALA A 35 0.95 -35.04 -21.02
N LEU A 36 -0.18 -35.77 -21.15
CA LEU A 36 -1.49 -35.25 -20.75
C LEU A 36 -1.63 -35.12 -19.23
N LEU A 37 -1.06 -36.06 -18.47
CA LEU A 37 -1.02 -35.98 -17.01
C LEU A 37 -0.07 -34.87 -16.54
N GLU A 38 1.07 -34.71 -17.19
CA GLU A 38 2.02 -33.63 -16.91
C GLU A 38 1.39 -32.25 -17.13
N ALA A 39 0.71 -32.05 -18.27
CA ALA A 39 -0.02 -30.82 -18.55
C ALA A 39 -1.16 -30.58 -17.55
N LEU A 40 -1.91 -31.61 -17.16
CA LEU A 40 -3.00 -31.49 -16.20
C LEU A 40 -2.48 -31.12 -14.80
N VAL A 41 -1.41 -31.76 -14.33
CA VAL A 41 -0.76 -31.40 -13.06
C VAL A 41 -0.22 -29.97 -13.11
N ALA A 42 0.43 -29.58 -14.20
CA ALA A 42 0.93 -28.21 -14.37
C ALA A 42 -0.21 -27.17 -14.32
N ILE A 43 -1.33 -27.43 -14.98
CA ILE A 43 -2.52 -26.55 -14.95
C ILE A 43 -3.10 -26.48 -13.53
N VAL A 44 -3.19 -27.60 -12.80
CA VAL A 44 -3.72 -27.63 -11.44
C VAL A 44 -2.84 -26.82 -10.48
N VAL A 45 -1.52 -27.03 -10.51
CA VAL A 45 -0.57 -26.28 -9.67
C VAL A 45 -0.61 -24.79 -10.01
N PHE A 46 -0.67 -24.45 -11.29
CA PHE A 46 -0.78 -23.08 -11.75
C PHE A 46 -2.09 -22.41 -11.31
N ALA A 47 -3.21 -23.12 -11.39
CA ALA A 47 -4.51 -22.64 -10.93
C ALA A 47 -4.52 -22.34 -9.42
N ILE A 48 -3.91 -23.21 -8.61
CA ILE A 48 -3.74 -22.97 -7.17
C ILE A 48 -2.86 -21.72 -6.93
N GLY A 49 -1.81 -21.53 -7.73
CA GLY A 49 -0.96 -20.34 -7.69
C GLY A 49 -1.73 -19.04 -7.93
N ILE A 50 -2.60 -19.00 -8.94
CA ILE A 50 -3.44 -17.81 -9.23
C ILE A 50 -4.40 -17.52 -8.08
N LEU A 51 -5.04 -18.54 -7.50
CA LEU A 51 -5.93 -18.35 -6.35
C LEU A 51 -5.18 -17.75 -5.15
N GLY A 52 -3.94 -18.18 -4.92
CA GLY A 52 -3.05 -17.59 -3.90
C GLY A 52 -2.76 -16.10 -4.16
N LEU A 53 -2.49 -15.73 -5.42
CA LEU A 53 -2.26 -14.33 -5.79
C LEU A 53 -3.50 -13.46 -5.63
N VAL A 54 -4.68 -13.96 -5.99
CA VAL A 54 -5.95 -13.23 -5.81
C VAL A 54 -6.25 -13.01 -4.32
N ALA A 55 -6.00 -14.02 -3.47
CA ALA A 55 -6.17 -13.89 -2.02
C ALA A 55 -5.24 -12.82 -1.43
N LEU A 56 -3.97 -12.78 -1.89
CA LEU A 56 -3.03 -11.75 -1.51
C LEU A 56 -3.45 -10.36 -2.02
N GLN A 57 -3.91 -10.27 -3.26
CA GLN A 57 -4.40 -9.01 -3.81
C GLN A 57 -5.57 -8.47 -2.99
N ALA A 58 -6.51 -9.34 -2.60
CA ALA A 58 -7.64 -8.96 -1.76
C ALA A 58 -7.20 -8.49 -0.37
N SER A 59 -6.16 -9.10 0.24
CA SER A 59 -5.65 -8.64 1.54
C SER A 59 -4.93 -7.29 1.42
N MET A 60 -4.13 -7.09 0.36
CA MET A 60 -3.49 -5.82 0.06
C MET A 60 -4.52 -4.71 -0.11
N THR A 61 -5.56 -4.91 -0.91
CA THR A 61 -6.61 -3.90 -1.12
C THR A 61 -7.25 -3.46 0.20
N ARG A 62 -7.58 -4.40 1.10
CA ARG A 62 -8.12 -4.07 2.42
C ARG A 62 -7.13 -3.27 3.26
N ALA A 63 -5.86 -3.66 3.26
CA ALA A 63 -4.81 -2.95 3.98
C ALA A 63 -4.59 -1.52 3.44
N GLN A 64 -4.65 -1.34 2.11
CA GLN A 64 -4.57 -0.03 1.46
C GLN A 64 -5.73 0.88 1.91
N THR A 65 -6.97 0.39 1.88
CA THR A 65 -8.14 1.16 2.36
C THR A 65 -7.99 1.53 3.84
N ALA A 66 -7.57 0.58 4.68
CA ALA A 66 -7.38 0.83 6.11
C ALA A 66 -6.24 1.83 6.39
N ALA A 67 -5.21 1.88 5.56
CA ALA A 67 -4.14 2.86 5.64
C ALA A 67 -4.62 4.25 5.18
N GLN A 68 -5.40 4.30 4.09
CA GLN A 68 -5.99 5.54 3.58
C GLN A 68 -6.88 6.22 4.63
N LEU A 69 -7.81 5.48 5.25
CA LEU A 69 -8.68 6.04 6.29
C LEU A 69 -7.90 6.58 7.50
N ARG A 70 -6.81 5.91 7.90
CA ARG A 70 -5.92 6.40 8.95
C ARG A 70 -5.20 7.69 8.53
N ALA A 71 -4.76 7.77 7.28
CA ALA A 71 -4.10 8.96 6.75
C ALA A 71 -5.08 10.15 6.68
N GLU A 72 -6.32 9.92 6.25
CA GLU A 72 -7.38 10.93 6.23
C GLU A 72 -7.70 11.45 7.64
N ALA A 73 -7.82 10.54 8.62
CA ALA A 73 -8.01 10.93 10.03
C ALA A 73 -6.83 11.77 10.55
N GLY A 74 -5.58 11.37 10.27
CA GLY A 74 -4.39 12.14 10.65
C GLY A 74 -4.32 13.52 10.00
N TYR A 75 -4.70 13.61 8.72
CA TYR A 75 -4.80 14.87 8.00
C TYR A 75 -5.83 15.80 8.65
N LEU A 76 -7.03 15.31 8.92
CA LEU A 76 -8.11 16.09 9.57
C LEU A 76 -7.72 16.56 10.97
N ALA A 77 -6.98 15.76 11.74
CA ALA A 77 -6.49 16.16 13.05
C ALA A 77 -5.43 17.28 12.95
N THR A 78 -4.54 17.20 11.96
CA THR A 78 -3.53 18.22 11.68
C THR A 78 -4.17 19.52 11.20
N GLU A 79 -5.18 19.43 10.33
CA GLU A 79 -5.96 20.58 9.87
C GLU A 79 -6.61 21.32 11.05
N LEU A 80 -7.27 20.59 11.97
CA LEU A 80 -7.88 21.20 13.15
C LEU A 80 -6.84 21.84 14.06
N THR A 81 -5.71 21.16 14.28
CA THR A 81 -4.60 21.69 15.08
C THR A 81 -4.13 23.03 14.51
N GLY A 82 -3.90 23.10 13.19
CA GLY A 82 -3.53 24.36 12.51
C GLY A 82 -4.61 25.44 12.63
N ALA A 83 -5.89 25.06 12.55
CA ALA A 83 -7.00 26.00 12.74
C ALA A 83 -7.01 26.60 14.16
N MET A 84 -6.73 25.78 15.19
CA MET A 84 -6.62 26.23 16.58
C MET A 84 -5.41 27.15 16.80
N TRP A 85 -4.25 26.85 16.21
CA TRP A 85 -3.08 27.74 16.26
C TRP A 85 -3.37 29.11 15.65
N ALA A 86 -4.10 29.14 14.53
CA ALA A 86 -4.50 30.40 13.88
C ALA A 86 -5.56 31.19 14.67
N ASP A 87 -6.20 30.56 15.66
CA ASP A 87 -7.31 31.12 16.43
C ASP A 87 -7.14 30.85 17.93
N ILE A 88 -5.92 31.12 18.39
CA ILE A 88 -5.45 30.76 19.73
C ILE A 88 -6.29 31.40 20.85
N GLY A 89 -6.92 32.55 20.58
CA GLY A 89 -7.80 33.25 21.52
C GLY A 89 -9.12 32.53 21.79
N ASN A 90 -9.53 31.60 20.93
CA ASN A 90 -10.82 30.91 20.99
C ASN A 90 -10.70 29.39 21.12
N ILE A 91 -9.56 28.84 21.58
CA ILE A 91 -9.33 27.38 21.69
C ILE A 91 -10.46 26.67 22.45
N ALA A 92 -11.00 27.29 23.51
CA ALA A 92 -12.12 26.72 24.28
C ALA A 92 -13.40 26.44 23.43
N GLN A 93 -13.57 27.15 22.30
CA GLN A 93 -14.68 26.95 21.37
C GLN A 93 -14.53 25.69 20.51
N TYR A 94 -13.31 25.14 20.44
CA TYR A 94 -13.03 23.88 19.73
C TYR A 94 -13.32 22.63 20.56
N ALA A 95 -13.58 22.77 21.87
CA ALA A 95 -14.02 21.64 22.70
C ALA A 95 -15.33 21.05 22.16
N SER A 96 -15.50 19.73 22.26
CA SER A 96 -16.69 19.05 21.71
C SER A 96 -18.02 19.58 22.23
N SER A 97 -18.06 20.13 23.45
CA SER A 97 -19.24 20.76 24.05
C SER A 97 -19.66 22.07 23.37
N SER A 98 -18.70 22.81 22.81
CA SER A 98 -18.90 24.15 22.24
C SER A 98 -18.85 24.15 20.71
N CYS A 99 -18.31 23.08 20.13
CA CYS A 99 -18.03 22.93 18.70
C CYS A 99 -19.25 23.18 17.78
N SER A 100 -20.47 22.87 18.23
CA SER A 100 -21.69 23.10 17.45
C SER A 100 -22.02 24.58 17.26
N SER A 101 -21.59 25.44 18.18
CA SER A 101 -21.83 26.88 18.17
C SER A 101 -20.70 27.66 17.51
N TYR A 102 -19.61 26.97 17.13
CA TYR A 102 -18.44 27.59 16.53
C TYR A 102 -18.23 27.08 15.10
N THR A 103 -18.48 27.95 14.11
CA THR A 103 -18.53 27.59 12.69
C THR A 103 -17.29 26.82 12.22
N ARG A 104 -16.09 27.25 12.62
CA ARG A 104 -14.84 26.58 12.21
C ARG A 104 -14.76 25.14 12.73
N CYS A 105 -15.26 24.89 13.93
CA CYS A 105 -15.28 23.55 14.52
C CYS A 105 -16.42 22.69 13.94
N SER A 106 -17.62 23.26 13.75
CA SER A 106 -18.74 22.55 13.14
C SER A 106 -18.46 22.14 11.70
N ASP A 107 -17.81 23.01 10.92
CA ASP A 107 -17.42 22.72 9.53
C ASP A 107 -16.38 21.60 9.48
N TRP A 108 -15.37 21.66 10.36
CA TRP A 108 -14.41 20.57 10.49
C TRP A 108 -15.09 19.24 10.87
N LYS A 109 -16.04 19.27 11.81
CA LYS A 109 -16.78 18.07 12.20
C LYS A 109 -17.59 17.51 11.03
N ALA A 110 -18.19 18.37 10.20
CA ALA A 110 -18.86 17.96 8.97
C ALA A 110 -17.89 17.27 7.98
N LYS A 111 -16.66 17.78 7.84
CA LYS A 111 -15.61 17.12 7.03
C LYS A 111 -15.26 15.73 7.57
N VAL A 112 -15.14 15.57 8.89
CA VAL A 112 -14.89 14.24 9.51
C VAL A 112 -15.99 13.26 9.14
N THR A 113 -17.26 13.66 9.26
CA THR A 113 -18.39 12.78 8.91
C THR A 113 -18.51 12.49 7.41
N ALA A 114 -17.99 13.37 6.55
CA ALA A 114 -18.01 13.19 5.10
C ALA A 114 -16.84 12.33 4.60
N ALA A 115 -15.67 12.44 5.23
CA ALA A 115 -14.47 11.71 4.83
C ALA A 115 -14.47 10.27 5.37
N LEU A 116 -14.97 10.05 6.59
CA LEU A 116 -14.86 8.77 7.28
C LEU A 116 -16.20 8.04 7.39
N PRO A 117 -16.23 6.71 7.18
CA PRO A 117 -17.44 5.92 7.36
C PRO A 117 -17.82 5.87 8.84
N VAL A 118 -19.06 6.28 9.16
CA VAL A 118 -19.52 6.43 10.55
C VAL A 118 -18.54 7.29 11.37
N GLY A 119 -18.04 8.38 10.76
CA GLY A 119 -17.06 9.27 11.35
C GLY A 119 -17.56 9.92 12.64
N THR A 120 -16.76 9.82 13.70
CA THR A 120 -16.98 10.48 14.99
C THR A 120 -15.76 11.30 15.36
N SER A 121 -15.97 12.39 16.09
CA SER A 121 -14.88 13.20 16.60
C SER A 121 -15.15 13.71 18.00
N THR A 122 -14.12 13.67 18.84
CA THR A 122 -14.09 14.28 20.16
C THR A 122 -12.83 15.11 20.32
N VAL A 123 -12.97 16.27 20.94
CA VAL A 123 -11.92 17.26 21.17
C VAL A 123 -12.07 17.68 22.62
N THR A 124 -11.04 17.38 23.42
CA THR A 124 -10.94 17.81 24.80
C THR A 124 -9.88 18.88 24.91
N VAL A 125 -10.23 19.99 25.53
CA VAL A 125 -9.35 21.14 25.74
C VAL A 125 -9.21 21.35 27.23
N ASP A 126 -7.97 21.31 27.72
CA ASP A 126 -7.62 21.81 29.03
C ASP A 126 -7.20 23.28 28.89
N THR A 127 -8.10 24.19 29.29
CA THR A 127 -7.85 25.63 29.19
C THR A 127 -6.86 26.16 30.23
N SER A 128 -6.51 25.36 31.24
CA SER A 128 -5.54 25.74 32.28
C SER A 128 -4.09 25.49 31.84
N THR A 129 -3.85 24.43 31.08
CA THR A 129 -2.53 24.08 30.54
C THR A 129 -2.37 24.41 29.06
N GLY A 130 -3.48 24.58 28.34
CA GLY A 130 -3.50 24.71 26.88
C GLY A 130 -3.39 23.36 26.16
N ASP A 131 -3.54 22.24 26.88
CA ASP A 131 -3.46 20.91 26.27
C ASP A 131 -4.74 20.58 25.50
N VAL A 132 -4.59 20.11 24.27
CA VAL A 132 -5.67 19.72 23.39
C VAL A 132 -5.46 18.28 22.97
N THR A 133 -6.47 17.44 23.18
CA THR A 133 -6.52 16.07 22.65
C THR A 133 -7.63 15.94 21.63
N ILE A 134 -7.28 15.54 20.42
CA ILE A 134 -8.19 15.31 19.30
C ILE A 134 -8.28 13.81 19.07
N THR A 135 -9.48 13.27 19.15
CA THR A 135 -9.79 11.86 18.86
C THR A 135 -10.76 11.81 17.70
N ILE A 136 -10.40 11.06 16.66
CA ILE A 136 -11.22 10.83 15.47
C ILE A 136 -11.48 9.33 15.37
N GLY A 137 -12.74 8.92 15.30
CA GLY A 137 -13.16 7.54 15.18
C GLY A 137 -13.91 7.27 13.87
N TRP A 138 -13.85 6.04 13.38
CA TRP A 138 -14.62 5.57 12.23
C TRP A 138 -14.94 4.08 12.36
N ALA A 139 -15.99 3.62 11.71
CA ALA A 139 -16.36 2.20 11.70
C ALA A 139 -16.61 1.72 10.27
N LEU A 140 -16.03 0.57 9.93
CA LEU A 140 -16.28 -0.08 8.64
C LEU A 140 -17.60 -0.86 8.69
N PRO A 141 -18.34 -0.99 7.57
CA PRO A 141 -19.51 -1.86 7.48
C PRO A 141 -19.08 -3.32 7.71
N GLY A 142 -19.23 -3.81 8.95
CA GLY A 142 -18.71 -5.13 9.35
C GLY A 142 -18.22 -5.24 10.81
N GLY A 143 -18.05 -4.11 11.51
CA GLY A 143 -18.06 -4.09 12.99
C GLY A 143 -16.84 -3.50 13.69
N ASP A 144 -15.69 -3.42 13.03
CA ASP A 144 -14.50 -2.87 13.69
C ASP A 144 -14.56 -1.34 13.75
N THR A 145 -14.51 -0.83 14.99
CA THR A 145 -14.33 0.60 15.25
C THR A 145 -12.85 0.91 15.35
N HIS A 146 -12.40 1.91 14.61
CA HIS A 146 -11.04 2.40 14.58
C HIS A 146 -10.98 3.81 15.15
N GLN A 147 -9.83 4.18 15.70
CA GLN A 147 -9.58 5.51 16.22
C GLN A 147 -8.17 5.99 15.88
N PHE A 148 -8.06 7.31 15.74
CA PHE A 148 -6.83 8.07 15.63
C PHE A 148 -6.85 9.16 16.71
N VAL A 149 -5.79 9.24 17.50
CA VAL A 149 -5.67 10.19 18.61
C VAL A 149 -4.38 10.99 18.45
N THR A 150 -4.48 12.31 18.59
CA THR A 150 -3.32 13.20 18.69
C THR A 150 -3.52 14.15 19.86
N ALA A 151 -2.43 14.47 20.54
CA ALA A 151 -2.40 15.43 21.63
C ALA A 151 -1.34 16.50 21.35
N THR A 152 -1.68 17.76 21.62
CA THR A 152 -0.83 18.91 21.36
C THR A 152 -1.09 19.99 22.41
N SER A 153 -0.03 20.67 22.84
CA SER A 153 -0.15 21.87 23.69
C SER A 153 -0.24 23.11 22.79
N ILE A 154 -1.26 23.93 22.96
CA ILE A 154 -1.48 25.16 22.20
C ILE A 154 -1.50 26.32 23.20
N VAL A 155 -0.36 26.99 23.33
CA VAL A 155 -0.18 28.16 24.21
C VAL A 155 0.37 29.33 23.41
N ALA A 156 -0.11 30.54 23.70
CA ALA A 156 0.43 31.76 23.09
C ALA A 156 1.87 31.95 23.53
N ALA A 157 2.75 32.33 22.60
CA ALA A 157 4.12 32.69 22.94
C ALA A 157 4.08 33.88 23.92
N SER A 158 4.60 33.70 25.13
CA SER A 158 4.79 34.80 26.06
C SER A 158 5.81 35.76 25.45
N ALA A 159 5.37 36.93 25.00
CA ALA A 159 6.26 38.00 24.57
C ALA A 159 7.09 38.44 25.79
N SER A 160 8.36 38.04 25.82
CA SER A 160 9.33 38.62 26.75
C SER A 160 9.50 40.10 26.38
N SER A 161 8.98 40.97 27.26
CA SER A 161 9.13 42.43 27.16
C SER A 161 10.57 42.87 27.34
#